data_AF-A0AAU2N8G9-F1
#
_entry.id   AF-A0AAU2N8G9-F1
#
_cell.length_a   1.000
_cell.length_b   1.000
_cell.length_c   1.000
_cell.angle_alpha   90.00
_cell.angle_beta   90.00
_cell.angle_gamma   90.00
#
_symmetry.space_group_name_H-M   'P 1'
#
loop_
_entity.id
_entity.type
_entity.pdbx_description
1 polymer ?
#
loop_
_entity_poly.entity_id
_entity_poly.type
_entity_poly.pdbx_seq_one_letter_code
_entity_poly.pdbx_strand_id
1 'polypeptide(L)'
;MATATKESVEDPLIHILWINAGLSCDGDSVSLTAAMQPSIEEIVTGVLPGLPKIAVHWPLIDFECGPVGGADTFIEWFFKGERGEIDPFVLVVEGSIPNEKIKPEGYWCGFGDDPETGQPITTSEWIDRLAPKALAVVAIGTCATYGGIHAMEGNPTGAMGVPDYLGWDWTSKAGIPIVCVPGCPIQPDNFSETLTYLLYQAAGSAPMIPLDDKLRPTWLFGATVHEGCDRAGYYEQGQFAETYDSPLCLVKLGCWGPVVKCNVPKRGWMNGIGGCPNVGGICIACTMPGFPDKFMPFMDEPPGAKVSTKASGAYGALIRRLRSVTAHTVDEEPKWRQTGRALTTGYRPPW
;
A
#
# COMPACT_ATOMS: atom_id res chain seq x y z
N MET A 1 -9.52 26.45 48.12
CA MET A 1 -9.52 26.23 46.66
C MET A 1 -8.93 24.87 46.40
N ALA A 2 -9.77 23.90 46.06
CA ALA A 2 -9.32 22.54 45.77
C ALA A 2 -8.68 22.53 44.38
N THR A 3 -7.39 22.20 44.32
CA THR A 3 -6.69 21.85 43.09
C THR A 3 -7.25 20.52 42.60
N ALA A 4 -8.06 20.57 41.55
CA ALA A 4 -8.49 19.39 40.82
C ALA A 4 -7.24 18.71 40.24
N THR A 5 -6.92 17.54 40.79
CA THR A 5 -6.04 16.56 40.15
C THR A 5 -6.67 16.20 38.81
N LYS A 6 -6.00 16.54 37.70
CA LYS A 6 -6.25 15.89 36.41
C LYS A 6 -6.02 14.39 36.66
N GLU A 7 -7.10 13.61 36.70
CA GLU A 7 -6.98 12.17 36.53
C GLU A 7 -6.25 11.94 35.22
N SER A 8 -5.09 11.28 35.29
CA SER A 8 -4.43 10.73 34.11
C SER A 8 -5.37 9.67 33.56
N VAL A 9 -6.11 9.99 32.51
CA VAL A 9 -6.75 8.98 31.67
C VAL A 9 -5.61 8.08 31.21
N GLU A 10 -5.57 6.84 31.68
CA GLU A 10 -4.63 5.86 31.12
C GLU A 10 -4.88 5.78 29.62
N ASP A 11 -3.84 5.92 28.81
CA ASP A 11 -3.96 5.79 27.37
C ASP A 11 -4.59 4.42 27.05
N PRO A 12 -5.74 4.37 26.36
CA PRO A 12 -6.44 3.12 26.10
C PRO A 12 -5.57 2.20 25.25
N LEU A 13 -5.46 0.94 25.67
CA LEU A 13 -4.81 -0.12 24.89
C LEU A 13 -5.63 -0.38 23.63
N ILE A 14 -5.04 -0.15 22.45
CA ILE A 14 -5.69 -0.44 21.17
C ILE A 14 -5.27 -1.84 20.71
N HIS A 15 -6.25 -2.71 20.50
CA HIS A 15 -5.99 -4.04 19.93
C HIS A 15 -5.95 -3.97 18.41
N ILE A 16 -5.07 -4.75 17.78
CA ILE A 16 -5.07 -4.96 16.33
C ILE A 16 -5.44 -6.42 16.11
N LEU A 17 -6.65 -6.67 15.62
CA LEU A 17 -7.12 -8.00 15.24
C LEU A 17 -6.84 -8.20 13.75
N TRP A 18 -5.91 -9.09 13.42
CA TRP A 18 -5.51 -9.33 12.03
C TRP A 18 -6.03 -10.66 11.50
N ILE A 19 -6.93 -10.60 10.52
CA ILE A 19 -7.44 -11.77 9.81
C ILE A 19 -6.70 -11.92 8.49
N ASN A 20 -5.72 -12.83 8.43
CA ASN A 20 -5.09 -13.29 7.18
C ASN A 20 -5.78 -14.53 6.59
N ALA A 21 -6.85 -15.01 7.23
CA ALA A 21 -7.64 -16.15 6.77
C ALA A 21 -8.66 -15.80 5.67
N GLY A 22 -8.51 -14.67 4.96
CA GLY A 22 -9.17 -14.51 3.66
C GLY A 22 -8.60 -15.51 2.64
N LEU A 23 -9.03 -15.41 1.38
CA LEU A 23 -8.25 -16.03 0.30
C LEU A 23 -6.96 -15.22 0.15
N SER A 24 -5.90 -15.68 0.82
CA SER A 24 -4.66 -14.96 1.05
C SER A 24 -3.44 -15.80 0.67
N CYS A 25 -2.34 -15.12 0.33
CA CYS A 25 -1.02 -15.73 0.21
C CYS A 25 -0.06 -15.32 1.34
N ASP A 26 -0.56 -14.50 2.28
CA ASP A 26 0.16 -13.90 3.42
C ASP A 26 1.33 -13.01 3.01
N GLY A 27 1.38 -12.61 1.73
CA GLY A 27 2.42 -11.76 1.19
C GLY A 27 2.38 -10.34 1.75
N ASP A 28 1.20 -9.84 2.14
CA ASP A 28 1.05 -8.50 2.71
C ASP A 28 1.59 -8.48 4.14
N SER A 29 1.25 -9.53 4.90
CA SER A 29 1.85 -9.88 6.18
C SER A 29 3.39 -9.91 6.11
N VAL A 30 3.96 -10.72 5.22
CA VAL A 30 5.42 -10.81 5.04
C VAL A 30 6.00 -9.45 4.63
N SER A 31 5.32 -8.70 3.76
CA SER A 31 5.80 -7.39 3.29
C SER A 31 5.93 -6.38 4.44
N LEU A 32 4.97 -6.33 5.37
CA LEU A 32 5.04 -5.43 6.53
C LEU A 32 6.29 -5.68 7.39
N THR A 33 6.76 -6.92 7.51
CA THR A 33 7.97 -7.23 8.29
C THR A 33 9.25 -6.57 7.73
N ALA A 34 9.21 -6.08 6.49
CA ALA A 34 10.30 -5.34 5.85
C ALA A 34 10.15 -3.81 5.96
N ALA A 35 9.12 -3.31 6.65
CA ALA A 35 8.92 -1.88 6.86
C ALA A 35 10.02 -1.31 7.77
N MET A 36 10.41 -0.07 7.50
CA MET A 36 11.46 0.63 8.25
C MET A 36 11.06 2.05 8.66
N GLN A 37 9.89 2.55 8.21
CA GLN A 37 9.51 3.96 8.37
C GLN A 37 8.01 4.18 8.72
N PRO A 38 7.56 3.80 9.92
CA PRO A 38 8.30 3.04 10.93
C PRO A 38 8.21 1.53 10.68
N SER A 39 9.03 0.75 11.38
CA SER A 39 8.89 -0.70 11.39
C SER A 39 7.77 -1.18 12.31
N ILE A 40 7.35 -2.44 12.17
CA ILE A 40 6.30 -3.00 13.03
C ILE A 40 6.75 -3.09 14.49
N GLU A 41 8.02 -3.41 14.75
CA GLU A 41 8.56 -3.43 16.09
C GLU A 41 8.59 -2.03 16.72
N GLU A 42 8.87 -0.97 15.96
CA GLU A 42 8.81 0.40 16.46
C GLU A 42 7.37 0.80 16.84
N ILE A 43 6.39 0.38 16.04
CA ILE A 43 4.96 0.60 16.33
C ILE A 43 4.54 -0.18 17.59
N VAL A 44 4.86 -1.49 17.68
CA VAL A 44 4.46 -2.36 18.79
C VAL A 44 5.13 -1.99 20.11
N THR A 45 6.42 -1.63 20.07
CA THR A 45 7.17 -1.25 21.28
C THR A 45 6.86 0.17 21.76
N GLY A 46 6.10 0.95 20.98
CA GLY A 46 5.66 2.29 21.36
C GLY A 46 6.81 3.29 21.47
N VAL A 47 7.90 3.10 20.70
CA VAL A 47 9.06 4.02 20.75
C VAL A 47 8.76 5.39 20.13
N LEU A 48 7.71 5.47 19.30
CA LEU A 48 7.26 6.72 18.69
C LEU A 48 6.42 7.54 19.68
N PRO A 49 6.84 8.78 20.00
CA PRO A 49 6.12 9.61 20.97
C PRO A 49 4.68 9.89 20.56
N GLY A 50 3.73 9.73 21.50
CA GLY A 50 2.32 10.06 21.28
C GLY A 50 1.51 8.95 20.60
N LEU A 51 2.12 7.80 20.28
CA LEU A 51 1.35 6.61 19.93
C LEU A 51 0.67 6.01 21.17
N PRO A 52 -0.58 5.54 21.05
CA PRO A 52 -1.23 4.77 22.10
C PRO A 52 -0.51 3.41 22.25
N LYS A 53 -0.65 2.80 23.42
CA LYS A 53 -0.22 1.40 23.61
C LYS A 53 -1.03 0.51 22.69
N ILE A 54 -0.39 -0.46 22.07
CA ILE A 54 -1.06 -1.43 21.22
C ILE A 54 -0.79 -2.87 21.65
N ALA A 55 -1.74 -3.75 21.36
CA ALA A 55 -1.57 -5.19 21.42
C ALA A 55 -1.92 -5.76 20.05
N VAL A 56 -0.97 -6.44 19.41
CA VAL A 56 -1.12 -6.95 18.05
C VAL A 56 -1.38 -8.44 18.09
N HIS A 57 -2.54 -8.82 17.56
CA HIS A 57 -3.03 -10.19 17.48
C HIS A 57 -2.99 -10.63 16.03
N TRP A 58 -1.84 -11.15 15.61
CA TRP A 58 -1.49 -11.39 14.21
C TRP A 58 -0.88 -12.78 14.00
N PRO A 59 -1.51 -13.68 13.22
CA PRO A 59 -1.07 -15.08 13.13
C PRO A 59 0.38 -15.32 12.70
N LEU A 60 1.01 -14.36 12.01
CA LEU A 60 2.42 -14.51 11.59
C LEU A 60 3.40 -14.44 12.76
N ILE A 61 3.10 -13.61 13.77
CA ILE A 61 4.06 -13.25 14.84
C ILE A 61 3.57 -13.51 16.25
N ASP A 62 2.29 -13.86 16.42
CA ASP A 62 1.73 -14.08 17.75
C ASP A 62 2.41 -15.25 18.45
N PHE A 63 2.61 -15.10 19.75
CA PHE A 63 3.15 -16.16 20.59
C PHE A 63 2.07 -17.16 20.99
N GLU A 64 0.83 -16.68 21.17
CA GLU A 64 -0.30 -17.52 21.50
C GLU A 64 -0.67 -18.40 20.30
N CYS A 65 -1.03 -19.65 20.57
CA CYS A 65 -1.36 -20.62 19.54
C CYS A 65 -2.14 -21.79 20.13
N GLY A 66 -2.80 -22.57 19.28
CA GLY A 66 -3.47 -23.80 19.68
C GLY A 66 -4.94 -23.83 19.29
N PRO A 67 -5.63 -24.94 19.59
CA PRO A 67 -7.02 -25.13 19.21
C PRO A 67 -7.94 -24.22 20.02
N VAL A 68 -9.16 -24.02 19.52
CA VAL A 68 -10.22 -23.30 20.23
C VAL A 68 -10.45 -23.95 21.61
N GLY A 69 -10.54 -23.14 22.66
CA GLY A 69 -10.71 -23.59 24.04
C GLY A 69 -9.42 -24.02 24.78
N GLY A 70 -8.26 -23.93 24.13
CA GLY A 70 -6.95 -24.04 24.79
C GLY A 70 -6.64 -22.84 25.71
N ALA A 71 -5.78 -23.03 26.70
CA ALA A 71 -5.45 -21.99 27.69
C ALA A 71 -4.80 -20.72 27.09
N ASP A 72 -3.97 -20.90 26.06
CA ASP A 72 -3.25 -19.83 25.35
C ASP A 72 -3.71 -19.74 23.87
N THR A 73 -5.01 -19.90 23.63
CA THR A 73 -5.55 -19.97 22.27
C THR A 73 -5.65 -18.60 21.62
N PHE A 74 -4.87 -18.40 20.56
CA PHE A 74 -4.80 -17.16 19.79
C PHE A 74 -6.18 -16.63 19.33
N ILE A 75 -7.09 -17.53 18.94
CA ILE A 75 -8.40 -17.14 18.42
C ILE A 75 -9.28 -16.47 19.49
N GLU A 76 -8.96 -16.64 20.77
CA GLU A 76 -9.70 -16.03 21.89
C GLU A 76 -9.75 -14.51 21.79
N TRP A 77 -8.74 -13.85 21.21
CA TRP A 77 -8.78 -12.41 20.97
C TRP A 77 -9.90 -11.97 20.05
N PHE A 78 -10.25 -12.80 19.06
CA PHE A 78 -11.36 -12.53 18.14
C PHE A 78 -12.70 -12.73 18.84
N PHE A 79 -12.84 -13.78 19.67
CA PHE A 79 -14.04 -13.95 20.49
C PHE A 79 -14.20 -12.84 21.55
N LYS A 80 -13.12 -12.37 22.17
CA LYS A 80 -13.14 -11.18 23.06
C LYS A 80 -13.63 -9.94 22.31
N GLY A 81 -13.16 -9.72 21.08
CA GLY A 81 -13.62 -8.63 20.22
C GLY A 81 -15.11 -8.75 19.88
N GLU A 82 -15.58 -9.97 19.59
CA GLU A 82 -16.99 -10.26 19.38
C GLU A 82 -17.83 -9.99 20.64
N ARG A 83 -17.39 -10.42 21.81
CA ARG A 83 -18.12 -10.21 23.07
C ARG A 83 -18.04 -8.77 23.59
N GLY A 84 -17.23 -7.92 22.96
CA GLY A 84 -17.03 -6.53 23.37
C GLY A 84 -16.16 -6.38 24.61
N GLU A 85 -15.35 -7.39 24.92
CA GLU A 85 -14.42 -7.39 26.06
C GLU A 85 -13.13 -6.62 25.76
N ILE A 86 -12.80 -6.44 24.48
CA ILE A 86 -11.72 -5.56 24.02
C ILE A 86 -12.30 -4.42 23.16
N ASP A 87 -12.12 -3.19 23.62
CA ASP A 87 -12.52 -1.95 22.94
C ASP A 87 -11.57 -0.83 23.39
N PRO A 88 -10.89 -0.09 22.50
CA PRO A 88 -10.96 -0.16 21.03
C PRO A 88 -10.10 -1.23 20.38
N PHE A 89 -10.52 -1.67 19.19
CA PHE A 89 -9.69 -2.49 18.30
C PHE A 89 -9.78 -2.06 16.83
N VAL A 90 -8.68 -2.20 16.09
CA VAL A 90 -8.62 -2.10 14.64
C VAL A 90 -8.72 -3.50 14.05
N LEU A 91 -9.64 -3.69 13.11
CA LEU A 91 -9.75 -4.94 12.35
C LEU A 91 -8.95 -4.81 11.06
N VAL A 92 -7.91 -5.60 10.91
CA VAL A 92 -7.11 -5.71 9.68
C VAL A 92 -7.55 -6.96 8.94
N VAL A 93 -7.88 -6.81 7.66
CA VAL A 93 -8.30 -7.91 6.77
C VAL A 93 -7.29 -8.05 5.65
N GLU A 94 -6.75 -9.25 5.50
CA GLU A 94 -5.83 -9.66 4.43
C GLU A 94 -6.41 -10.83 3.65
N GLY A 95 -6.26 -10.78 2.33
CA GLY A 95 -6.92 -11.71 1.41
C GLY A 95 -8.35 -11.31 1.04
N SER A 96 -8.82 -11.80 -0.11
CA SER A 96 -10.16 -11.49 -0.63
C SER A 96 -11.23 -12.30 0.09
N ILE A 97 -12.44 -11.75 0.21
CA ILE A 97 -13.56 -12.39 0.90
C ILE A 97 -14.29 -13.31 -0.08
N PRO A 98 -14.39 -14.64 0.17
CA PRO A 98 -15.15 -15.52 -0.70
C PRO A 98 -16.65 -15.32 -0.52
N ASN A 99 -17.40 -15.59 -1.59
CA ASN A 99 -18.86 -15.60 -1.52
C ASN A 99 -19.34 -16.95 -0.97
N GLU A 100 -19.46 -17.05 0.35
CA GLU A 100 -19.95 -18.27 1.01
C GLU A 100 -21.42 -18.58 0.68
N LYS A 101 -22.20 -17.61 0.19
CA LYS A 101 -23.62 -17.83 -0.20
C LYS A 101 -23.77 -18.73 -1.43
N ILE A 102 -22.72 -18.88 -2.23
CA ILE A 102 -22.72 -19.76 -3.42
C ILE A 102 -22.05 -21.10 -3.16
N LYS A 103 -21.63 -21.38 -1.92
CA LYS A 103 -21.05 -22.66 -1.52
C LYS A 103 -22.17 -23.58 -0.98
N PRO A 104 -22.53 -24.69 -1.65
CA PRO A 104 -23.61 -25.55 -1.18
C PRO A 104 -23.28 -26.32 0.10
N GLU A 105 -22.02 -26.73 0.26
CA GLU A 105 -21.53 -27.52 1.39
C GLU A 105 -20.10 -27.10 1.79
N GLY A 106 -19.82 -27.12 3.09
CA GLY A 106 -18.55 -26.67 3.66
C GLY A 106 -18.34 -25.17 3.51
N TYR A 107 -17.09 -24.74 3.35
CA TYR A 107 -16.69 -23.33 3.27
C TYR A 107 -15.53 -23.16 2.27
N TRP A 108 -15.25 -21.94 1.86
CA TRP A 108 -14.05 -21.62 1.07
C TRP A 108 -12.88 -21.25 1.98
N CYS A 109 -13.11 -20.41 2.98
CA CYS A 109 -12.12 -20.09 4.01
C CYS A 109 -12.77 -19.93 5.40
N GLY A 110 -12.06 -20.37 6.42
CA GLY A 110 -12.49 -20.27 7.81
C GLY A 110 -11.32 -20.02 8.73
N PHE A 111 -11.62 -19.50 9.92
CA PHE A 111 -10.63 -19.07 10.89
C PHE A 111 -11.08 -19.44 12.30
N GLY A 112 -10.43 -20.44 12.89
CA GLY A 112 -10.94 -21.03 14.13
C GLY A 112 -12.30 -21.71 13.95
N ASP A 113 -12.79 -22.28 15.05
CA ASP A 113 -14.01 -23.07 15.10
C ASP A 113 -14.99 -22.48 16.12
N ASP A 114 -16.28 -22.59 15.82
CA ASP A 114 -17.35 -22.22 16.72
C ASP A 114 -17.34 -23.17 17.94
N PRO A 115 -17.23 -22.66 19.18
CA PRO A 115 -17.09 -23.52 20.36
C PRO A 115 -18.32 -24.39 20.66
N GLU A 116 -19.51 -24.00 20.19
CA GLU A 116 -20.75 -24.74 20.44
C GLU A 116 -20.96 -25.85 19.42
N THR A 117 -20.65 -25.59 18.15
CA THR A 117 -20.92 -26.51 17.05
C THR A 117 -19.69 -27.28 16.57
N GLY A 118 -18.49 -26.81 16.90
CA GLY A 118 -17.21 -27.32 16.39
C GLY A 118 -17.03 -27.11 14.87
N GLN A 119 -17.84 -26.26 14.23
CA GLN A 119 -17.72 -25.96 12.82
C GLN A 119 -16.80 -24.75 12.59
N PRO A 120 -16.04 -24.71 11.48
CA PRO A 120 -15.22 -23.55 11.15
C PRO A 120 -16.04 -22.27 11.01
N ILE A 121 -15.60 -21.20 11.66
CA ILE A 121 -16.21 -19.87 11.49
C ILE A 121 -15.64 -19.28 10.20
N THR A 122 -16.51 -18.95 9.25
CA THR A 122 -16.06 -18.42 7.96
C THR A 122 -15.47 -17.02 8.12
N THR A 123 -14.56 -16.62 7.22
CA THR A 123 -13.97 -15.27 7.26
C THR A 123 -15.03 -14.19 7.11
N SER A 124 -16.02 -14.41 6.24
CA SER A 124 -17.19 -13.56 6.07
C SER A 124 -17.96 -13.39 7.39
N GLU A 125 -18.18 -14.48 8.12
CA GLU A 125 -18.84 -14.46 9.42
C GLU A 125 -18.05 -13.71 10.50
N TRP A 126 -16.72 -13.86 10.54
CA TRP A 126 -15.89 -13.03 11.42
C TRP A 126 -16.01 -11.54 11.13
N ILE A 127 -16.04 -11.18 9.84
CA ILE A 127 -16.22 -9.79 9.43
C ILE A 127 -17.57 -9.27 9.92
N ASP A 128 -18.65 -10.03 9.76
CA ASP A 128 -19.99 -9.66 10.27
C ASP A 128 -20.00 -9.49 11.80
N ARG A 129 -19.30 -10.37 12.54
CA ARG A 129 -19.22 -10.35 14.01
C ARG A 129 -18.40 -9.17 14.56
N LEU A 130 -17.35 -8.75 13.84
CA LEU A 130 -16.32 -7.82 14.33
C LEU A 130 -16.37 -6.42 13.71
N ALA A 131 -16.61 -6.29 12.41
CA ALA A 131 -16.55 -4.99 11.71
C ALA A 131 -17.45 -3.92 12.37
N PRO A 132 -18.70 -4.20 12.78
CA PRO A 132 -19.55 -3.21 13.44
C PRO A 132 -19.04 -2.71 14.80
N LYS A 133 -18.12 -3.45 15.44
CA LYS A 133 -17.57 -3.13 16.78
C LYS A 133 -16.20 -2.46 16.70
N ALA A 134 -15.50 -2.63 15.58
CA ALA A 134 -14.15 -2.10 15.37
C ALA A 134 -14.12 -0.56 15.40
N LEU A 135 -13.02 -0.02 15.92
CA LEU A 135 -12.67 1.40 15.78
C LEU A 135 -12.46 1.77 14.31
N ALA A 136 -11.76 0.93 13.57
CA ALA A 136 -11.52 1.04 12.13
C ALA A 136 -11.40 -0.34 11.49
N VAL A 137 -11.79 -0.44 10.22
CA VAL A 137 -11.56 -1.62 9.38
C VAL A 137 -10.54 -1.24 8.30
N VAL A 138 -9.45 -1.98 8.23
CA VAL A 138 -8.36 -1.75 7.28
C VAL A 138 -8.24 -2.97 6.38
N ALA A 139 -8.48 -2.79 5.09
CA ALA A 139 -8.26 -3.81 4.08
C ALA A 139 -6.84 -3.63 3.52
N ILE A 140 -6.00 -4.65 3.66
CA ILE A 140 -4.62 -4.62 3.20
C ILE A 140 -4.40 -5.59 2.05
N GLY A 141 -3.63 -5.14 1.07
CA GLY A 141 -3.38 -5.89 -0.14
C GLY A 141 -4.57 -5.79 -1.09
N THR A 142 -4.27 -5.89 -2.39
CA THR A 142 -5.29 -5.73 -3.42
C THR A 142 -6.38 -6.79 -3.35
N CYS A 143 -6.06 -7.97 -2.80
CA CYS A 143 -7.03 -9.01 -2.54
C CYS A 143 -8.10 -8.55 -1.54
N ALA A 144 -7.72 -8.01 -0.37
CA ALA A 144 -8.70 -7.54 0.60
C ALA A 144 -9.37 -6.24 0.15
N THR A 145 -8.67 -5.34 -0.55
CA THR A 145 -9.28 -4.07 -0.94
C THR A 145 -10.27 -4.21 -2.09
N TYR A 146 -9.94 -5.01 -3.11
CA TYR A 146 -10.68 -5.03 -4.39
C TYR A 146 -10.87 -6.45 -4.96
N GLY A 147 -10.63 -7.51 -4.19
CA GLY A 147 -10.69 -8.90 -4.63
C GLY A 147 -9.40 -9.39 -5.29
N GLY A 148 -8.76 -8.57 -6.11
CA GLY A 148 -7.46 -8.83 -6.71
C GLY A 148 -7.41 -10.11 -7.56
N ILE A 149 -6.26 -10.80 -7.57
CA ILE A 149 -6.04 -11.96 -8.45
C ILE A 149 -6.96 -13.14 -8.13
N HIS A 150 -7.40 -13.29 -6.88
CA HIS A 150 -8.35 -14.35 -6.50
C HIS A 150 -9.77 -14.09 -6.99
N ALA A 151 -10.13 -12.83 -7.26
CA ALA A 151 -11.41 -12.41 -7.80
C ALA A 151 -11.40 -12.26 -9.35
N MET A 152 -10.36 -12.75 -10.02
CA MET A 152 -10.23 -12.65 -11.48
C MET A 152 -11.33 -13.40 -12.25
N GLU A 153 -11.45 -13.12 -13.56
CA GLU A 153 -12.42 -13.82 -14.42
C GLU A 153 -12.26 -15.35 -14.33
N GLY A 154 -13.38 -16.06 -14.12
CA GLY A 154 -13.41 -17.52 -14.02
C GLY A 154 -13.13 -18.09 -12.62
N ASN A 155 -12.94 -17.26 -11.59
CA ASN A 155 -12.76 -17.76 -10.22
C ASN A 155 -14.02 -18.50 -9.69
N PRO A 156 -13.86 -19.63 -8.98
CA PRO A 156 -14.99 -20.43 -8.49
C PRO A 156 -15.58 -19.94 -7.16
N THR A 157 -14.92 -19.00 -6.49
CA THR A 157 -15.24 -18.58 -5.11
C THR A 157 -16.14 -17.35 -5.07
N GLY A 158 -16.30 -16.64 -6.18
CA GLY A 158 -17.02 -15.36 -6.23
C GLY A 158 -16.37 -14.31 -5.33
N ALA A 159 -15.05 -14.34 -5.20
CA ALA A 159 -14.32 -13.51 -4.24
C ALA A 159 -14.48 -12.01 -4.52
N MET A 160 -14.39 -11.20 -3.46
CA MET A 160 -14.56 -9.75 -3.53
C MET A 160 -13.71 -9.01 -2.49
N GLY A 161 -13.65 -7.68 -2.58
CA GLY A 161 -13.00 -6.85 -1.57
C GLY A 161 -13.91 -6.58 -0.35
N VAL A 162 -13.30 -6.12 0.75
CA VAL A 162 -14.01 -5.63 1.95
C VAL A 162 -15.04 -4.54 1.62
N PRO A 163 -14.76 -3.54 0.75
CA PRO A 163 -15.76 -2.55 0.35
C PRO A 163 -16.94 -3.15 -0.41
N ASP A 164 -16.73 -4.20 -1.21
CA ASP A 164 -17.82 -4.86 -1.93
C ASP A 164 -18.70 -5.69 -0.97
N TYR A 165 -18.09 -6.27 0.07
CA TYR A 165 -18.79 -7.09 1.06
C TYR A 165 -19.58 -6.24 2.08
N LEU A 166 -18.93 -5.23 2.68
CA LEU A 166 -19.55 -4.37 3.71
C LEU A 166 -20.39 -3.22 3.13
N GLY A 167 -20.12 -2.83 1.88
CA GLY A 167 -20.64 -1.62 1.26
C GLY A 167 -19.60 -0.51 1.18
N TRP A 168 -19.53 0.16 0.03
CA TRP A 168 -18.54 1.21 -0.25
C TRP A 168 -18.71 2.48 0.61
N ASP A 169 -19.90 2.68 1.17
CA ASP A 169 -20.28 3.76 2.08
C ASP A 169 -20.27 3.34 3.56
N TRP A 170 -19.84 2.10 3.85
CA TRP A 170 -19.73 1.61 5.22
C TRP A 170 -18.74 2.47 6.04
N THR A 171 -19.12 2.76 7.28
CA THR A 171 -18.29 3.48 8.24
C THR A 171 -18.33 2.78 9.60
N SER A 172 -17.22 2.83 10.32
CA SER A 172 -17.13 2.29 11.68
C SER A 172 -17.96 3.12 12.67
N LYS A 173 -18.12 2.64 13.90
CA LYS A 173 -18.75 3.41 15.00
C LYS A 173 -18.07 4.75 15.29
N ALA A 174 -16.80 4.89 14.90
CA ALA A 174 -16.02 6.13 15.03
C ALA A 174 -16.13 7.03 13.79
N GLY A 175 -16.96 6.68 12.82
CA GLY A 175 -17.15 7.44 11.57
C GLY A 175 -15.99 7.30 10.58
N ILE A 176 -15.09 6.32 10.79
CA ILE A 176 -13.96 6.07 9.89
C ILE A 176 -14.45 5.18 8.74
N PRO A 177 -14.32 5.60 7.46
CA PRO A 177 -14.60 4.72 6.33
C PRO A 177 -13.66 3.51 6.32
N ILE A 178 -13.98 2.48 5.54
CA ILE A 178 -13.02 1.40 5.29
C ILE A 178 -11.72 2.04 4.76
N VAL A 179 -10.57 1.64 5.31
CA VAL A 179 -9.27 2.13 4.86
C VAL A 179 -8.65 1.07 3.94
N CYS A 180 -8.49 1.38 2.66
CA CYS A 180 -7.90 0.48 1.69
C CYS A 180 -6.42 0.81 1.45
N VAL A 181 -5.53 -0.14 1.74
CA VAL A 181 -4.10 -0.04 1.43
C VAL A 181 -3.74 -1.11 0.40
N PRO A 182 -3.97 -0.86 -0.91
CA PRO A 182 -3.76 -1.86 -1.95
C PRO A 182 -2.29 -2.03 -2.34
N GLY A 183 -2.01 -3.13 -3.02
CA GLY A 183 -0.71 -3.61 -3.48
C GLY A 183 -0.71 -5.14 -3.54
N CYS A 184 0.09 -5.75 -4.41
CA CYS A 184 0.21 -7.21 -4.48
C CYS A 184 1.70 -7.62 -4.49
N PRO A 185 2.36 -7.68 -3.32
CA PRO A 185 1.83 -7.33 -2.01
C PRO A 185 1.81 -5.80 -1.76
N ILE A 186 1.29 -5.36 -0.62
CA ILE A 186 1.43 -3.97 -0.13
C ILE A 186 2.91 -3.58 -0.09
N GLN A 187 3.23 -2.33 -0.41
CA GLN A 187 4.59 -1.82 -0.16
C GLN A 187 4.77 -1.72 1.38
N PRO A 188 5.92 -2.15 1.93
CA PRO A 188 6.09 -2.29 3.38
C PRO A 188 5.73 -1.03 4.19
N ASP A 189 6.34 0.10 3.85
CA ASP A 189 6.16 1.36 4.57
C ASP A 189 4.76 1.96 4.34
N ASN A 190 4.11 1.71 3.19
CA ASN A 190 2.78 2.24 2.90
C ASN A 190 1.75 1.80 3.96
N PHE A 191 1.82 0.54 4.41
CA PHE A 191 0.92 0.08 5.46
C PHE A 191 1.37 0.52 6.85
N SER A 192 2.67 0.47 7.18
CA SER A 192 3.14 0.94 8.49
C SER A 192 2.87 2.43 8.69
N GLU A 193 3.02 3.26 7.66
CA GLU A 193 2.63 4.68 7.65
C GLU A 193 1.12 4.85 7.87
N THR A 194 0.29 4.05 7.19
CA THR A 194 -1.18 4.11 7.33
C THR A 194 -1.63 3.70 8.72
N LEU A 195 -1.09 2.61 9.26
CA LEU A 195 -1.39 2.14 10.62
C LEU A 195 -0.97 3.19 11.64
N THR A 196 0.24 3.74 11.50
CA THR A 196 0.75 4.82 12.37
C THR A 196 -0.18 6.03 12.34
N TYR A 197 -0.67 6.43 11.16
CA TYR A 197 -1.64 7.52 11.03
C TYR A 197 -2.91 7.22 11.82
N LEU A 198 -3.49 6.02 11.66
CA LEU A 198 -4.70 5.62 12.37
C LEU A 198 -4.51 5.61 13.89
N LEU A 199 -3.34 5.19 14.38
CA LEU A 199 -3.01 5.22 15.80
C LEU A 199 -2.91 6.66 16.33
N TYR A 200 -2.28 7.58 15.59
CA TYR A 200 -2.29 9.01 15.95
C TYR A 200 -3.70 9.61 15.90
N GLN A 201 -4.54 9.21 14.93
CA GLN A 201 -5.94 9.65 14.85
C GLN A 201 -6.73 9.15 16.08
N ALA A 202 -6.54 7.88 16.46
CA ALA A 202 -7.17 7.29 17.64
C ALA A 202 -6.75 7.99 18.95
N ALA A 203 -5.49 8.43 19.04
CA ALA A 203 -4.97 9.24 20.14
C ALA A 203 -5.39 10.73 20.08
N GLY A 204 -6.22 11.13 19.10
CA GLY A 204 -6.67 12.51 18.92
C GLY A 204 -5.59 13.48 18.44
N SER A 205 -4.46 12.96 17.95
CA SER A 205 -3.30 13.73 17.48
C SER A 205 -3.25 13.89 15.96
N ALA A 206 -4.18 13.26 15.22
CA ALA A 206 -4.36 13.45 13.78
C ALA A 206 -5.85 13.65 13.44
N PRO A 207 -6.18 14.38 12.36
CA PRO A 207 -7.55 14.49 11.88
C PRO A 207 -8.03 13.17 11.25
N MET A 208 -9.28 13.15 10.76
CA MET A 208 -9.79 12.04 9.96
C MET A 208 -8.88 11.77 8.77
N ILE A 209 -8.48 10.51 8.60
CA ILE A 209 -7.60 10.05 7.54
C ILE A 209 -8.13 10.49 6.15
N PRO A 210 -7.32 11.20 5.35
CA PRO A 210 -7.76 11.68 4.03
C PRO A 210 -7.68 10.55 3.00
N LEU A 211 -8.84 10.02 2.63
CA LEU A 211 -9.00 8.96 1.64
C LEU A 211 -9.52 9.49 0.29
N ASP A 212 -9.18 8.81 -0.81
CA ASP A 212 -9.76 9.08 -2.13
C ASP A 212 -11.07 8.32 -2.37
N ASP A 213 -11.64 8.46 -3.57
CA ASP A 213 -12.90 7.80 -3.99
C ASP A 213 -12.81 6.27 -4.13
N LYS A 214 -11.62 5.70 -3.89
CA LYS A 214 -11.36 4.27 -3.79
C LYS A 214 -10.87 3.88 -2.41
N LEU A 215 -11.11 4.75 -1.43
CA LEU A 215 -10.83 4.54 -0.01
C LEU A 215 -9.34 4.43 0.33
N ARG A 216 -8.47 4.99 -0.52
CA ARG A 216 -7.01 4.91 -0.35
C ARG A 216 -6.44 6.16 0.31
N PRO A 217 -5.43 6.03 1.19
CA PRO A 217 -4.65 7.16 1.68
C PRO A 217 -4.13 8.05 0.54
N THR A 218 -4.60 9.30 0.50
CA THR A 218 -4.33 10.23 -0.61
C THR A 218 -2.85 10.58 -0.78
N TRP A 219 -2.07 10.56 0.31
CA TRP A 219 -0.63 10.82 0.24
C TRP A 219 0.19 9.66 -0.36
N LEU A 220 -0.35 8.45 -0.35
CA LEU A 220 0.30 7.25 -0.90
C LEU A 220 -0.16 6.97 -2.35
N PHE A 221 -1.44 7.18 -2.63
CA PHE A 221 -2.08 6.78 -3.90
C PHE A 221 -2.64 7.97 -4.69
N GLY A 222 -2.26 9.21 -4.35
CA GLY A 222 -2.69 10.41 -5.07
C GLY A 222 -2.04 10.57 -6.44
N ALA A 223 -0.76 10.20 -6.56
CA ALA A 223 0.01 10.28 -7.80
C ALA A 223 0.07 8.92 -8.52
N THR A 224 0.34 8.99 -9.82
CA THR A 224 0.58 7.82 -10.65
C THR A 224 2.02 7.30 -10.52
N VAL A 225 2.23 6.04 -10.88
CA VAL A 225 3.54 5.42 -11.06
C VAL A 225 4.40 6.26 -12.00
N HIS A 226 3.82 6.78 -13.08
CA HIS A 226 4.57 7.56 -14.07
C HIS A 226 5.10 8.89 -13.52
N GLU A 227 4.33 9.58 -12.70
CA GLU A 227 4.75 10.83 -12.04
C GLU A 227 5.91 10.62 -11.05
N GLY A 228 6.13 9.37 -10.63
CA GLY A 228 7.25 8.96 -9.77
C GLY A 228 8.41 8.27 -10.48
N CYS A 229 8.29 7.95 -11.77
CA CYS A 229 9.23 7.08 -12.47
C CYS A 229 10.47 7.84 -12.94
N ASP A 230 11.65 7.40 -12.50
CA ASP A 230 12.95 7.95 -12.96
C ASP A 230 13.21 7.72 -14.47
N ARG A 231 12.50 6.78 -15.11
CA ARG A 231 12.48 6.59 -16.56
C ARG A 231 11.53 7.54 -17.32
N ALA A 232 10.80 8.42 -16.63
CA ALA A 232 9.86 9.35 -17.26
C ALA A 232 10.55 10.33 -18.23
N GLY A 233 11.81 10.69 -18.00
CA GLY A 233 12.59 11.52 -18.93
C GLY A 233 12.77 10.87 -20.31
N TYR A 234 12.87 9.54 -20.38
CA TYR A 234 12.90 8.82 -21.66
C TYR A 234 11.54 8.86 -22.36
N TYR A 235 10.46 8.73 -21.60
CA TYR A 235 9.10 8.85 -22.14
C TYR A 235 8.82 10.24 -22.72
N GLU A 236 9.19 11.30 -22.00
CA GLU A 236 9.09 12.71 -22.43
C GLU A 236 9.83 12.94 -23.75
N GLN A 237 10.99 12.28 -23.91
CA GLN A 237 11.79 12.36 -25.11
C GLN A 237 11.35 11.35 -26.18
N GLY A 238 10.32 10.53 -25.96
CA GLY A 238 9.92 9.52 -26.94
C GLY A 238 10.97 8.44 -27.20
N GLN A 239 11.80 8.14 -26.18
CA GLN A 239 12.75 7.04 -26.17
C GLN A 239 12.13 5.85 -25.43
N PHE A 240 11.80 4.81 -26.18
CA PHE A 240 11.11 3.63 -25.68
C PHE A 240 11.98 2.39 -25.86
N ALA A 241 11.89 1.48 -24.90
CA ALA A 241 12.50 0.17 -24.98
C ALA A 241 11.76 -0.70 -26.01
N GLU A 242 12.52 -1.48 -26.77
CA GLU A 242 12.01 -2.54 -27.65
C GLU A 242 12.29 -3.94 -27.05
N THR A 243 13.16 -4.01 -26.03
CA THR A 243 13.55 -5.23 -25.29
C THR A 243 13.71 -4.92 -23.79
N TYR A 244 13.58 -5.92 -22.93
CA TYR A 244 13.57 -5.77 -21.47
C TYR A 244 14.93 -5.44 -20.83
N ASP A 245 16.03 -5.67 -21.53
CA ASP A 245 17.40 -5.30 -21.11
C ASP A 245 17.69 -3.80 -21.27
N SER A 246 16.77 -3.05 -21.87
CA SER A 246 16.93 -1.62 -22.11
C SER A 246 16.73 -0.77 -20.84
N PRO A 247 17.55 0.28 -20.64
CA PRO A 247 17.33 1.27 -19.56
C PRO A 247 16.20 2.27 -19.88
N LEU A 248 15.60 2.22 -21.08
CA LEU A 248 14.60 3.18 -21.55
C LEU A 248 13.20 2.93 -20.96
N CYS A 249 12.24 3.79 -21.32
CA CYS A 249 10.86 3.64 -20.88
C CYS A 249 10.20 2.35 -21.44
N LEU A 250 9.56 1.58 -20.56
CA LEU A 250 8.98 0.26 -20.85
C LEU A 250 7.51 0.31 -21.31
N VAL A 251 6.95 1.48 -21.60
CA VAL A 251 5.51 1.62 -21.90
C VAL A 251 5.08 0.74 -23.09
N LYS A 252 5.93 0.60 -24.11
CA LYS A 252 5.68 -0.27 -25.27
C LYS A 252 5.74 -1.78 -24.97
N LEU A 253 6.30 -2.15 -23.82
CA LEU A 253 6.46 -3.54 -23.38
C LEU A 253 5.40 -3.96 -22.36
N GLY A 254 4.39 -3.11 -22.10
CA GLY A 254 3.29 -3.44 -21.19
C GLY A 254 3.21 -2.60 -19.92
N CYS A 255 4.05 -1.57 -19.75
CA CYS A 255 4.00 -0.76 -18.53
C CYS A 255 2.77 0.17 -18.49
N TRP A 256 1.85 -0.10 -17.55
CA TRP A 256 0.65 0.70 -17.29
C TRP A 256 0.88 1.94 -16.40
N GLY A 257 2.14 2.24 -16.08
CA GLY A 257 2.51 3.31 -15.14
C GLY A 257 1.78 4.66 -15.30
N PRO A 258 1.50 5.15 -16.53
CA PRO A 258 0.78 6.43 -16.73
C PRO A 258 -0.62 6.53 -16.13
N VAL A 259 -1.27 5.41 -15.82
CA VAL A 259 -2.67 5.39 -15.33
C VAL A 259 -2.85 4.63 -14.02
N VAL A 260 -1.76 4.19 -13.42
CA VAL A 260 -1.75 3.40 -12.17
C VAL A 260 -1.39 4.30 -11.00
N LYS A 261 -2.25 4.36 -9.99
CA LYS A 261 -2.00 5.06 -8.73
C LYS A 261 -1.16 4.19 -7.80
N CYS A 262 0.13 4.51 -7.68
CA CYS A 262 1.09 3.81 -6.81
C CYS A 262 2.39 4.62 -6.72
N ASN A 263 2.92 4.76 -5.51
CA ASN A 263 4.12 5.55 -5.22
C ASN A 263 5.44 4.77 -5.36
N VAL A 264 5.41 3.45 -5.60
CA VAL A 264 6.60 2.57 -5.60
C VAL A 264 7.81 3.10 -6.37
N PRO A 265 7.73 3.56 -7.63
CA PRO A 265 8.94 4.03 -8.31
C PRO A 265 9.50 5.34 -7.70
N LYS A 266 8.65 6.15 -7.06
CA LYS A 266 9.07 7.36 -6.35
C LYS A 266 9.70 7.04 -5.00
N ARG A 267 9.16 6.02 -4.31
CA ARG A 267 9.48 5.64 -2.93
C ARG A 267 10.60 4.61 -2.84
N GLY A 268 10.77 3.78 -3.87
CA GLY A 268 11.46 2.49 -3.78
C GLY A 268 10.55 1.41 -3.18
N TRP A 269 11.10 0.20 -3.01
CA TRP A 269 10.38 -0.92 -2.40
C TRP A 269 10.74 -1.08 -0.92
N MET A 270 12.01 -1.36 -0.61
CA MET A 270 12.53 -1.48 0.75
C MET A 270 13.69 -0.50 0.94
N ASN A 271 13.53 0.48 1.83
CA ASN A 271 14.55 1.49 2.12
C ASN A 271 15.09 2.18 0.85
N GLY A 272 14.20 2.54 -0.08
CA GLY A 272 14.56 3.16 -1.36
C GLY A 272 15.14 2.20 -2.41
N ILE A 273 15.28 0.91 -2.13
CA ILE A 273 15.81 -0.09 -3.07
C ILE A 273 14.67 -0.79 -3.79
N GLY A 274 14.84 -1.05 -5.08
CA GLY A 274 13.89 -1.82 -5.89
C GLY A 274 12.78 -0.96 -6.49
N GLY A 275 11.64 -1.60 -6.73
CA GLY A 275 10.47 -1.00 -7.37
C GLY A 275 10.01 -1.81 -8.57
N CYS A 276 9.38 -1.16 -9.54
CA CYS A 276 8.91 -1.82 -10.75
C CYS A 276 9.54 -1.18 -12.01
N PRO A 277 8.93 -0.16 -12.66
CA PRO A 277 9.45 0.31 -13.95
C PRO A 277 10.79 1.02 -13.83
N ASN A 278 11.08 1.65 -12.70
CA ASN A 278 12.36 2.27 -12.42
C ASN A 278 13.52 1.25 -12.51
N VAL A 279 13.28 0.00 -12.10
CA VAL A 279 14.27 -1.08 -12.10
C VAL A 279 14.10 -2.12 -13.21
N GLY A 280 13.26 -1.85 -14.23
CA GLY A 280 13.14 -2.72 -15.41
C GLY A 280 11.91 -3.65 -15.43
N GLY A 281 11.07 -3.64 -14.40
CA GLY A 281 9.82 -4.41 -14.36
C GLY A 281 8.63 -3.59 -14.85
N ILE A 282 7.84 -4.09 -15.80
CA ILE A 282 6.63 -3.39 -16.24
C ILE A 282 5.66 -3.20 -15.06
N CYS A 283 5.02 -2.04 -14.98
CA CYS A 283 3.93 -1.84 -14.03
C CYS A 283 2.70 -2.60 -14.52
N ILE A 284 2.25 -3.58 -13.74
CA ILE A 284 1.07 -4.41 -14.02
C ILE A 284 -0.20 -3.93 -13.32
N ALA A 285 -0.18 -2.72 -12.76
CA ALA A 285 -1.31 -2.10 -12.08
C ALA A 285 -1.81 -2.83 -10.82
N CYS A 286 -0.92 -3.52 -10.10
CA CYS A 286 -1.31 -4.37 -8.97
C CYS A 286 -1.99 -3.65 -7.80
N THR A 287 -2.04 -2.31 -7.75
CA THR A 287 -2.74 -1.50 -6.74
C THR A 287 -4.13 -1.02 -7.18
N MET A 288 -4.58 -1.40 -8.38
CA MET A 288 -5.79 -0.86 -9.00
C MET A 288 -6.99 -1.80 -8.85
N PRO A 289 -8.23 -1.28 -8.72
CA PRO A 289 -9.44 -2.12 -8.60
C PRO A 289 -9.72 -3.03 -9.81
N GLY A 290 -9.15 -2.73 -10.98
CA GLY A 290 -9.32 -3.56 -12.17
C GLY A 290 -8.28 -4.66 -12.32
N PHE A 291 -7.39 -4.85 -11.34
CA PHE A 291 -6.34 -5.85 -11.39
C PHE A 291 -6.90 -7.24 -11.05
N PRO A 292 -6.56 -8.29 -11.82
CA PRO A 292 -5.66 -8.29 -12.98
C PRO A 292 -6.32 -8.04 -14.34
N ASP A 293 -7.63 -8.28 -14.47
CA ASP A 293 -8.28 -8.52 -15.76
C ASP A 293 -8.20 -7.36 -16.75
N LYS A 294 -8.28 -6.11 -16.28
CA LYS A 294 -8.20 -4.93 -17.17
C LYS A 294 -6.81 -4.69 -17.77
N PHE A 295 -5.80 -5.38 -17.25
CA PHE A 295 -4.40 -5.13 -17.56
C PHE A 295 -3.72 -6.32 -18.25
N MET A 296 -4.43 -7.45 -18.39
CA MET A 296 -3.97 -8.61 -19.14
C MET A 296 -4.28 -8.50 -20.64
N PRO A 297 -3.44 -9.08 -21.53
CA PRO A 297 -2.13 -9.68 -21.25
C PRO A 297 -1.11 -8.62 -20.83
N PHE A 298 -0.38 -8.85 -19.73
CA PHE A 298 0.45 -7.80 -19.12
C PHE A 298 1.57 -7.26 -20.02
N MET A 299 2.08 -8.09 -20.93
CA MET A 299 3.23 -7.74 -21.77
C MET A 299 2.85 -7.00 -23.06
N ASP A 300 1.56 -6.75 -23.28
CA ASP A 300 1.08 -6.00 -24.44
C ASP A 300 1.09 -4.49 -24.14
N GLU A 301 1.52 -3.67 -25.10
CA GLU A 301 1.46 -2.21 -24.98
C GLU A 301 0.02 -1.75 -24.64
N PRO A 302 -0.17 -0.97 -23.55
CA PRO A 302 -1.49 -0.48 -23.17
C PRO A 302 -2.16 0.27 -24.34
N PRO A 303 -3.43 0.00 -24.70
CA PRO A 303 -4.04 0.56 -25.89
C PRO A 303 -3.99 2.09 -25.96
N GLY A 304 -4.20 2.77 -24.82
CA GLY A 304 -4.11 4.23 -24.72
C GLY A 304 -2.69 4.79 -24.84
N ALA A 305 -1.66 3.98 -24.56
CA ALA A 305 -0.27 4.42 -24.66
C ALA A 305 0.16 4.66 -26.12
N LYS A 306 -0.39 3.91 -27.08
CA LYS A 306 -0.04 3.98 -28.52
C LYS A 306 -0.15 5.38 -29.12
N VAL A 307 -1.08 6.20 -28.63
CA VAL A 307 -1.25 7.59 -29.07
C VAL A 307 -0.12 8.46 -28.50
N SER A 308 0.10 8.36 -27.19
CA SER A 308 1.09 9.15 -26.49
C SER A 308 2.53 8.83 -26.92
N THR A 309 2.86 7.55 -27.20
CA THR A 309 4.18 7.13 -27.64
C THR A 309 4.53 7.69 -29.02
N LYS A 310 3.56 7.73 -29.95
CA LYS A 310 3.74 8.38 -31.26
C LYS A 310 3.93 9.89 -31.14
N ALA A 311 3.13 10.55 -30.31
CA ALA A 311 3.21 12.00 -30.12
C ALA A 311 4.56 12.43 -29.49
N SER A 312 4.98 11.77 -28.41
CA SER A 312 6.26 12.06 -27.74
C SER A 312 7.46 11.76 -28.64
N GLY A 313 7.38 10.76 -29.53
CA GLY A 313 8.45 10.46 -30.48
C GLY A 313 8.81 11.64 -31.40
N ALA A 314 7.80 12.30 -31.98
CA ALA A 314 8.01 13.40 -32.92
C ALA A 314 8.58 14.65 -32.24
N TYR A 315 7.98 15.07 -31.12
CA TYR A 315 8.43 16.23 -30.35
C TYR A 315 9.78 15.99 -29.67
N GLY A 316 9.96 14.79 -29.10
CA GLY A 316 11.16 14.42 -28.35
C GLY A 316 12.43 14.44 -29.19
N ALA A 317 12.37 14.10 -30.48
CA ALA A 317 13.53 14.17 -31.38
C ALA A 317 14.09 15.60 -31.52
N LEU A 318 13.19 16.59 -31.64
CA LEU A 318 13.58 18.00 -31.69
C LEU A 318 14.17 18.46 -30.35
N ILE A 319 13.52 18.13 -29.23
CA ILE A 319 13.98 18.53 -27.90
C ILE A 319 15.34 17.94 -27.57
N ARG A 320 15.60 16.68 -27.91
CA ARG A 320 16.93 16.06 -27.74
C ARG A 320 18.02 16.82 -28.47
N ARG A 321 17.76 17.23 -29.71
CA ARG A 321 18.72 18.02 -30.49
C ARG A 321 19.03 19.36 -29.83
N LEU A 322 18.01 20.08 -29.35
CA LEU A 322 18.20 21.36 -28.66
C LEU A 322 18.94 21.19 -27.33
N ARG A 323 18.61 20.15 -26.55
CA ARG A 323 19.32 19.80 -25.31
C ARG A 323 20.78 19.45 -25.57
N SER A 324 21.08 18.68 -26.62
CA SER A 324 22.44 18.31 -26.98
C SER A 324 23.32 19.53 -27.33
N VAL A 325 22.77 20.52 -28.02
CA VAL A 325 23.50 21.78 -28.28
C VAL A 325 23.84 22.49 -26.98
N THR A 326 22.86 22.63 -26.07
CA THR A 326 23.08 23.30 -24.78
C THR A 326 24.06 22.51 -23.90
N ALA A 327 23.95 21.17 -23.88
CA ALA A 327 24.85 20.28 -23.17
C ALA A 327 26.30 20.51 -23.60
N HIS A 328 26.57 20.55 -24.91
CA HIS A 328 27.91 20.84 -25.42
C HIS A 328 28.43 22.19 -24.91
N THR A 329 27.60 23.23 -24.89
CA THR A 329 28.05 24.56 -24.44
C THR A 329 28.35 24.62 -22.93
N VAL A 330 27.67 23.81 -22.11
CA VAL A 330 27.90 23.81 -20.65
C VAL A 330 29.04 22.87 -20.24
N ASP A 331 29.41 21.92 -21.10
CA ASP A 331 30.61 21.09 -20.96
C ASP A 331 31.90 21.85 -21.32
N GLU A 332 31.79 22.99 -22.01
CA GLU A 332 32.94 23.84 -22.30
C GLU A 332 33.36 24.67 -21.08
N GLU A 333 34.61 24.51 -20.67
CA GLU A 333 35.19 25.33 -19.62
C GLU A 333 35.26 26.81 -20.05
N PRO A 334 35.08 27.75 -19.10
CA PRO A 334 35.25 29.16 -19.43
C PRO A 334 36.71 29.48 -19.78
N LYS A 335 36.90 30.38 -20.76
CA LYS A 335 38.19 30.73 -21.38
C LYS A 335 39.30 31.17 -20.41
N TRP A 336 38.96 31.61 -19.21
CA TRP A 336 39.93 32.06 -18.21
C TRP A 336 40.55 30.93 -17.38
N ARG A 337 40.11 29.68 -17.56
CA ARG A 337 40.75 28.49 -16.98
C ARG A 337 41.82 27.95 -17.93
N GLN A 338 42.99 28.59 -17.90
CA GLN A 338 44.13 28.22 -18.77
C GLN A 338 45.45 28.33 -18.02
N THR A 339 46.44 27.53 -18.42
CA THR A 339 47.82 27.65 -17.91
C THR A 339 48.52 28.80 -18.62
N GLY A 340 49.03 29.77 -17.85
CA GLY A 340 49.67 30.95 -18.40
C GLY A 340 50.16 31.88 -17.30
N ARG A 341 51.00 32.86 -17.67
CA ARG A 341 51.51 33.88 -16.73
C ARG A 341 50.56 35.08 -16.56
N ALA A 342 49.56 35.20 -17.42
CA ALA A 342 48.59 36.29 -17.40
C ALA A 342 47.29 35.86 -16.70
N LEU A 343 46.80 36.67 -15.76
CA LEU A 343 45.52 36.46 -15.09
C LEU A 343 44.36 37.01 -15.96
N THR A 344 43.54 36.12 -16.53
CA THR A 344 42.45 36.47 -17.47
C THR A 344 41.04 36.30 -16.88
N THR A 345 40.93 36.12 -15.57
CA THR A 345 39.66 35.90 -14.86
C THR A 345 38.77 37.14 -14.74
N GLY A 346 39.27 38.30 -15.16
CA GLY A 346 38.62 39.59 -14.93
C GLY A 346 38.88 40.19 -13.55
N TYR A 347 39.73 39.57 -12.72
CA TYR A 347 40.18 40.15 -11.46
C TYR A 347 40.94 41.46 -11.70
N ARG A 348 40.57 42.50 -10.94
CA ARG A 348 41.26 43.78 -10.91
C ARG A 348 41.82 43.96 -9.49
N PRO A 349 43.15 44.13 -9.32
CA PRO A 349 43.71 44.37 -8.00
C PRO A 349 43.17 45.69 -7.42
N PRO A 350 42.88 45.75 -6.12
CA PRO A 350 42.33 46.94 -5.47
C PRO A 350 43.37 48.04 -5.14
N TRP A 351 44.64 47.87 -5.53
CA TRP A 351 45.73 48.81 -5.24
C TRP A 351 46.29 49.49 -6.48
#